data_AF-A0A929E0G2-F1
#
_entry.id   AF-A0A929E0G2-F1
#
_cell.length_a   1.000
_cell.length_b   1.000
_cell.length_c   1.000
_cell.angle_alpha   90.00
_cell.angle_beta   90.00
_cell.angle_gamma   90.00
#
_symmetry.space_group_name_H-M   'P 1'
#
loop_
_entity.id
_entity.type
_entity.pdbx_description
1 polymer ?
#
loop_
_entity_poly.entity_id
_entity_poly.type
_entity_poly.pdbx_seq_one_letter_code
_entity_poly.pdbx_strand_id
1 'polypeptide(L)'
;GTIPGALTQVKWEDWVAASRIGARHVRKRISNNLPLVIVGYSNGGGLAVKYALDALDDTNLTLPDRLLLFSPEIAINPLARIANFNKLLSYTSYFEKLKWESIEPEYDPFKYNSFPMNAARQAWEVTAAIDRQVQEAQDTGRFKDFPSVLTFLSWTDATVKTSATIQRLYSRLEKPGSELIIFDVNRLDRIAFFIPAANETPLLQLETSSDLPYQLTVISNISNDSAKVAQKTKPPNSNIIDPEPLDMSWPSGIYSLSHVAIPFAPDDPVYGTGNMGGDYHGIPLGALQPRGETNLLVTPLNRLMRLRHNPFFAYVEHRVAAEIDKVLYK
;
A
#
# COMPACT_ATOMS: atom_id res chain seq x y z
N GLY A 1 6.87 -2.85 19.10
CA GLY A 1 6.21 -4.04 18.51
C GLY A 1 7.18 -4.88 17.72
N THR A 2 8.28 -5.33 18.31
CA THR A 2 9.38 -6.04 17.64
C THR A 2 9.26 -7.57 17.75
N ILE A 3 8.13 -8.05 18.28
CA ILE A 3 7.66 -9.45 18.25
C ILE A 3 6.13 -9.42 18.14
N PRO A 4 5.45 -10.49 17.66
CA PRO A 4 4.00 -10.50 17.52
C PRO A 4 3.27 -10.12 18.82
N GLY A 5 3.71 -10.67 19.95
CA GLY A 5 3.09 -10.43 21.26
C GLY A 5 3.14 -8.97 21.71
N ALA A 6 4.15 -8.21 21.30
CA ALA A 6 4.25 -6.79 21.65
C ALA A 6 3.15 -5.93 20.99
N LEU A 7 2.58 -6.39 19.88
CA LEU A 7 1.45 -5.71 19.23
C LEU A 7 0.14 -5.80 20.05
N THR A 8 0.09 -6.66 21.07
CA THR A 8 -1.07 -6.73 21.99
C THR A 8 -1.16 -5.52 22.94
N GLN A 9 -0.07 -4.77 23.11
CA GLN A 9 0.02 -3.64 24.04
C GLN A 9 0.47 -2.32 23.39
N VAL A 10 0.96 -2.38 22.15
CA VAL A 10 1.44 -1.18 21.43
C VAL A 10 0.31 -0.17 21.27
N LYS A 11 0.68 1.11 21.25
CA LYS A 11 -0.21 2.19 20.86
C LYS A 11 0.24 2.78 19.52
N TRP A 12 -0.68 3.30 18.73
CA TRP A 12 -0.34 3.88 17.44
C TRP A 12 0.54 5.13 17.57
N GLU A 13 0.43 5.84 18.69
CA GLU A 13 1.32 6.95 19.04
C GLU A 13 2.78 6.47 19.19
N ASP A 14 3.03 5.22 19.58
CA ASP A 14 4.37 4.64 19.60
C ASP A 14 4.93 4.53 18.17
N TRP A 15 4.09 4.18 17.20
CA TRP A 15 4.49 4.10 15.79
C TRP A 15 4.77 5.49 15.22
N VAL A 16 3.94 6.49 15.55
CA VAL A 16 4.19 7.89 15.17
C VAL A 16 5.48 8.41 15.79
N ALA A 17 5.72 8.13 17.07
CA ALA A 17 6.96 8.50 17.74
C ALA A 17 8.19 7.88 17.05
N ALA A 18 8.11 6.59 16.69
CA ALA A 18 9.17 5.90 15.96
C ALA A 18 9.42 6.54 14.57
N SER A 19 8.38 6.83 13.80
CA SER A 19 8.50 7.51 12.50
C SER A 19 9.15 8.89 12.63
N ARG A 20 8.78 9.68 13.65
CA ARG A 20 9.39 10.98 13.93
C ARG A 20 10.87 10.87 14.34
N ILE A 21 11.24 9.85 15.11
CA ILE A 21 12.65 9.57 15.44
C ILE A 21 13.45 9.28 14.17
N GLY A 22 12.93 8.42 13.28
CA GLY A 22 13.55 8.10 12.00
C GLY A 22 13.75 9.33 11.11
N ALA A 23 12.68 10.10 10.88
CA ALA A 23 12.74 11.31 10.07
C ALA A 23 13.74 12.35 10.62
N ARG A 24 13.76 12.58 11.94
CA ARG A 24 14.76 13.45 12.57
C ARG A 24 16.18 12.92 12.43
N HIS A 25 16.39 11.60 12.51
CA HIS A 25 17.71 11.02 12.31
C HIS A 25 18.20 11.23 10.87
N VAL A 26 17.35 10.96 9.88
CA VAL A 26 17.65 11.21 8.46
C VAL A 26 17.96 12.69 8.25
N ARG A 27 17.12 13.60 8.75
CA ARG A 27 17.35 15.05 8.64
C ARG A 27 18.64 15.53 9.33
N LYS A 28 19.13 14.84 10.36
CA LYS A 28 20.44 15.13 10.96
C LYS A 28 21.61 14.61 10.11
N ARG A 29 21.40 13.54 9.34
CA ARG A 29 22.42 12.90 8.48
C ARG A 29 22.58 13.63 7.15
N ILE A 30 21.46 13.97 6.53
CA ILE A 30 21.43 14.77 5.31
C ILE A 30 21.47 16.24 5.71
N SER A 31 22.37 17.05 5.14
CA SER A 31 22.36 18.49 5.40
C SER A 31 20.97 19.08 5.07
N ASN A 32 20.63 20.25 5.64
CA ASN A 32 19.36 20.94 5.34
C ASN A 32 19.18 21.31 3.86
N ASN A 33 20.24 21.18 3.05
CA ASN A 33 20.24 21.49 1.62
C ASN A 33 19.80 20.30 0.75
N LEU A 34 19.62 19.10 1.33
CA LEU A 34 19.11 17.94 0.60
C LEU A 34 17.62 17.73 0.90
N PRO A 35 16.84 17.28 -0.09
CA PRO A 35 15.43 17.02 0.11
C PRO A 35 15.18 15.81 1.02
N LEU A 36 14.11 15.88 1.81
CA LEU A 36 13.59 14.76 2.59
C LEU A 36 12.44 14.10 1.84
N VAL A 37 12.67 12.88 1.39
CA VAL A 37 11.64 12.01 0.84
C VAL A 37 11.24 11.00 1.90
N ILE A 38 9.94 10.86 2.16
CA ILE A 38 9.43 9.80 3.03
C ILE A 38 8.72 8.74 2.20
N VAL A 39 9.12 7.49 2.43
CA VAL A 39 8.59 6.33 1.74
C VAL A 39 7.81 5.48 2.74
N GLY A 40 6.62 5.03 2.37
CA GLY A 40 5.77 4.24 3.26
C GLY A 40 4.98 3.17 2.53
N TYR A 41 4.99 1.95 3.09
CA TYR A 41 4.20 0.82 2.63
C TYR A 41 3.10 0.48 3.65
N SER A 42 1.87 0.24 3.19
CA SER A 42 0.75 -0.19 4.05
C SER A 42 0.52 0.78 5.22
N ASN A 43 0.44 0.30 6.47
CA ASN A 43 0.41 1.12 7.68
C ASN A 43 1.57 2.15 7.73
N GLY A 44 2.76 1.80 7.23
CA GLY A 44 3.88 2.75 7.09
C GLY A 44 3.58 3.89 6.12
N GLY A 45 2.77 3.65 5.09
CA GLY A 45 2.23 4.69 4.20
C GLY A 45 1.24 5.61 4.91
N GLY A 46 0.36 5.05 5.75
CA GLY A 46 -0.51 5.84 6.63
C GLY A 46 0.31 6.71 7.59
N LEU A 47 1.33 6.14 8.23
CA LEU A 47 2.24 6.87 9.13
C LEU A 47 3.06 7.94 8.40
N ALA A 48 3.42 7.75 7.13
CA ALA A 48 4.09 8.76 6.31
C ALA A 48 3.16 9.97 6.06
N VAL A 49 1.90 9.71 5.71
CA VAL A 49 0.87 10.77 5.59
C VAL A 49 0.64 11.47 6.92
N LYS A 50 0.52 10.70 8.01
CA LYS A 50 0.36 11.24 9.37
C LYS A 50 1.53 12.14 9.78
N TYR A 51 2.76 11.74 9.46
CA TYR A 51 3.95 12.55 9.71
C TYR A 51 3.90 13.87 8.93
N ALA A 52 3.53 13.84 7.65
CA ALA A 52 3.43 15.04 6.84
C ALA A 52 2.35 16.00 7.35
N LEU A 53 1.19 15.47 7.76
CA LEU A 53 0.13 16.26 8.39
C LEU A 53 0.61 16.89 9.70
N ASP A 54 1.32 16.15 10.55
CA ASP A 54 1.88 16.70 11.79
C ASP A 54 2.92 17.80 11.52
N ALA A 55 3.71 17.67 10.45
CA ALA A 55 4.69 18.67 10.06
C ALA A 55 4.08 19.95 9.46
N LEU A 56 2.79 19.94 9.10
CA LEU A 56 2.05 21.18 8.79
C LEU A 56 1.72 21.99 10.05
N ASP A 57 1.67 21.34 11.22
CA ASP A 57 1.22 21.92 12.49
C ASP A 57 2.38 22.19 13.46
N ASP A 58 3.45 21.38 13.39
CA ASP A 58 4.59 21.41 14.31
C ASP A 58 5.87 21.78 13.57
N THR A 59 6.36 23.00 13.80
CA THR A 59 7.59 23.53 13.20
C THR A 59 8.86 22.79 13.64
N ASN A 60 8.79 21.94 14.68
CA ASN A 60 9.90 21.06 15.07
C ASN A 60 10.03 19.82 14.17
N LEU A 61 9.03 19.55 13.33
CA LEU A 61 9.06 18.49 12.33
C LEU A 61 9.37 19.09 10.97
N THR A 62 10.32 18.49 10.26
CA THR A 62 10.60 18.93 8.89
C THR A 62 9.54 18.36 7.96
N LEU A 63 8.82 19.24 7.26
CA LEU A 63 7.90 18.87 6.20
C LEU A 63 8.69 18.12 5.10
N PRO A 64 8.23 16.94 4.64
CA PRO A 64 8.86 16.24 3.53
C PRO A 64 8.71 17.02 2.23
N ASP A 65 9.67 16.88 1.34
CA ASP A 65 9.60 17.42 -0.02
C ASP A 65 8.74 16.54 -0.94
N ARG A 66 8.64 15.25 -0.61
CA ARG A 66 7.90 14.23 -1.38
C ARG A 66 7.45 13.08 -0.49
N LEU A 67 6.27 12.55 -0.78
CA LEU A 67 5.81 11.26 -0.27
C LEU A 67 5.77 10.22 -1.39
N LEU A 68 6.36 9.04 -1.14
CA LEU A 68 6.23 7.86 -2.00
C LEU A 68 5.46 6.77 -1.23
N LEU A 69 4.29 6.41 -1.72
CA LEU A 69 3.37 5.52 -1.00
C LEU A 69 3.10 4.24 -1.78
N PHE A 70 3.19 3.10 -1.09
CA PHE A 70 2.90 1.78 -1.65
C PHE A 70 1.72 1.17 -0.90
N SER A 71 0.57 1.04 -1.56
CA SER A 71 -0.68 0.60 -0.93
C SER A 71 -0.92 1.21 0.46
N PRO A 72 -0.87 2.54 0.63
CA PRO A 72 -0.95 3.17 1.94
C PRO A 72 -2.28 2.86 2.63
N GLU A 73 -2.21 2.58 3.92
CA GLU A 73 -3.37 2.37 4.77
C GLU A 73 -3.96 3.72 5.19
N ILE A 74 -4.74 4.34 4.30
CA ILE A 74 -5.44 5.61 4.57
C ILE A 74 -6.80 5.36 5.23
N ALA A 75 -7.45 4.24 4.92
CA ALA A 75 -8.57 3.75 5.70
C ALA A 75 -8.68 2.23 5.67
N ILE A 76 -9.11 1.69 6.79
CA ILE A 76 -9.58 0.30 6.89
C ILE A 76 -11.08 0.24 7.08
N ASN A 77 -11.68 -0.91 6.74
CA ASN A 77 -13.12 -1.07 6.82
C ASN A 77 -13.59 -0.95 8.29
N PRO A 78 -14.57 -0.06 8.61
CA PRO A 78 -15.15 -0.03 9.95
C PRO A 78 -15.75 -1.39 10.35
N LEU A 79 -16.18 -2.25 9.43
CA LEU A 79 -16.74 -3.57 9.76
C LEU A 79 -15.71 -4.59 10.30
N ALA A 80 -14.42 -4.26 10.35
CA ALA A 80 -13.50 -4.91 11.30
C ALA A 80 -13.96 -4.73 12.78
N ARG A 81 -14.94 -3.85 13.04
CA ARG A 81 -15.63 -3.64 14.32
C ARG A 81 -16.34 -4.87 14.90
N ILE A 82 -16.62 -5.91 14.11
CA ILE A 82 -17.52 -7.01 14.51
C ILE A 82 -16.97 -8.40 14.15
N ALA A 83 -15.67 -8.60 14.35
CA ALA A 83 -15.16 -9.93 14.68
C ALA A 83 -14.58 -9.82 16.10
N ASN A 84 -15.20 -10.49 17.06
CA ASN A 84 -14.78 -10.66 18.46
C ASN A 84 -15.08 -9.51 19.45
N PHE A 85 -16.37 -9.40 19.75
CA PHE A 85 -16.89 -8.85 21.01
C PHE A 85 -16.40 -9.71 22.20
N ASN A 86 -15.57 -9.15 23.09
CA ASN A 86 -15.67 -9.20 24.57
C ASN A 86 -14.36 -8.75 25.25
N LYS A 87 -14.19 -7.43 25.32
CA LYS A 87 -13.06 -6.74 26.00
C LYS A 87 -13.07 -6.93 27.53
N LEU A 88 -14.12 -7.53 28.09
CA LEU A 88 -14.28 -7.71 29.54
C LEU A 88 -13.65 -9.02 30.07
N LEU A 89 -13.35 -9.99 29.20
CA LEU A 89 -12.85 -11.32 29.60
C LEU A 89 -11.34 -11.51 29.43
N SER A 90 -10.65 -10.67 28.65
CA SER A 90 -9.24 -10.83 28.28
C SER A 90 -8.21 -10.46 29.37
N TYR A 91 -8.67 -10.05 30.56
CA TYR A 91 -7.82 -9.67 31.70
C TYR A 91 -7.42 -10.84 32.61
N THR A 92 -7.94 -12.06 32.37
CA THR A 92 -7.48 -13.28 33.05
C THR A 92 -6.62 -14.10 32.09
N SER A 93 -5.56 -14.75 32.61
CA SER A 93 -4.63 -15.59 31.82
C SER A 93 -5.34 -16.72 31.05
N TYR A 94 -6.55 -17.08 31.45
CA TYR A 94 -7.39 -18.09 30.80
C TYR A 94 -7.87 -17.68 29.38
N PHE A 95 -7.93 -16.39 29.06
CA PHE A 95 -8.47 -15.89 27.79
C PHE A 95 -7.44 -15.19 26.89
N GLU A 96 -6.14 -15.51 27.02
CA GLU A 96 -5.10 -14.89 26.20
C GLU A 96 -5.31 -15.05 24.69
N LYS A 97 -5.96 -16.14 24.25
CA LYS A 97 -6.34 -16.36 22.84
C LYS A 97 -7.32 -15.30 22.30
N LEU A 98 -8.15 -14.68 23.15
CA LEU A 98 -9.09 -13.63 22.74
C LEU A 98 -8.40 -12.30 22.39
N LYS A 99 -7.09 -12.15 22.69
CA LYS A 99 -6.30 -10.97 22.29
C LYS A 99 -5.92 -11.02 20.81
N TRP A 100 -6.16 -12.13 20.12
CA TRP A 100 -5.69 -12.39 18.77
C TRP A 100 -6.85 -12.53 17.78
N GLU A 101 -6.72 -11.86 16.63
CA GLU A 101 -7.59 -12.10 15.48
C GLU A 101 -7.22 -13.44 14.83
N SER A 102 -5.92 -13.67 14.68
CA SER A 102 -5.35 -14.92 14.18
C SER A 102 -4.07 -15.27 14.93
N ILE A 103 -3.86 -16.57 15.12
CA ILE A 103 -2.59 -17.14 15.59
C ILE A 103 -2.18 -18.18 14.56
N GLU A 104 -1.01 -17.99 13.98
CA GLU A 104 -0.57 -18.71 12.78
C GLU A 104 0.89 -19.15 12.94
N PRO A 105 1.36 -20.17 12.22
CA PRO A 105 2.79 -20.49 12.20
C PRO A 105 3.61 -19.29 11.70
N GLU A 106 4.65 -18.90 12.44
CA GLU A 106 5.55 -17.80 12.06
C GLU A 106 6.61 -18.29 11.08
N TYR A 107 6.22 -18.42 9.81
CA TYR A 107 7.09 -18.88 8.72
C TYR A 107 7.63 -17.73 7.84
N ASP A 108 7.10 -16.52 7.98
CA ASP A 108 7.53 -15.35 7.21
C ASP A 108 8.65 -14.63 7.98
N PRO A 109 9.88 -14.55 7.43
CA PRO A 109 11.05 -14.06 8.18
C PRO A 109 11.01 -12.55 8.47
N PHE A 110 10.20 -11.78 7.74
CA PHE A 110 10.18 -10.32 7.82
C PHE A 110 8.81 -9.75 8.22
N LYS A 111 7.82 -10.61 8.44
CA LYS A 111 6.45 -10.22 8.80
C LYS A 111 5.84 -11.21 9.78
N TYR A 112 5.13 -10.70 10.78
CA TYR A 112 4.32 -11.56 11.66
C TYR A 112 3.08 -12.07 10.94
N ASN A 113 2.84 -13.38 11.04
CA ASN A 113 1.63 -14.01 10.54
C ASN A 113 0.49 -13.92 11.56
N SER A 114 0.80 -14.04 12.85
CA SER A 114 -0.16 -13.84 13.93
C SER A 114 -0.50 -12.37 14.11
N PHE A 115 -1.79 -12.05 14.26
CA PHE A 115 -2.26 -10.67 14.29
C PHE A 115 -3.15 -10.40 15.51
N PRO A 116 -2.73 -9.50 16.42
CA PRO A 116 -3.56 -9.12 17.58
C PRO A 116 -4.73 -8.22 17.22
N MET A 117 -5.85 -8.40 17.95
CA MET A 117 -7.00 -7.48 17.90
C MET A 117 -6.61 -6.04 18.24
N ASN A 118 -5.62 -5.85 19.14
CA ASN A 118 -5.11 -4.52 19.45
C ASN A 118 -4.42 -3.88 18.25
N ALA A 119 -3.67 -4.64 17.45
CA ALA A 119 -3.01 -4.11 16.25
C ALA A 119 -4.03 -3.57 15.25
N ALA A 120 -5.10 -4.33 15.00
CA ALA A 120 -6.23 -3.91 14.16
C ALA A 120 -6.86 -2.60 14.66
N ARG A 121 -7.09 -2.51 15.97
CA ARG A 121 -7.63 -1.31 16.61
C ARG A 121 -6.68 -0.11 16.47
N GLN A 122 -5.39 -0.29 16.73
CA GLN A 122 -4.41 0.79 16.64
C GLN A 122 -4.29 1.30 15.19
N ALA A 123 -4.29 0.39 14.21
CA ALA A 123 -4.29 0.76 12.79
C ALA A 123 -5.55 1.57 12.43
N TRP A 124 -6.73 1.16 12.93
CA TRP A 124 -7.96 1.95 12.78
C TRP A 124 -7.81 3.37 13.40
N GLU A 125 -7.30 3.47 14.62
CA GLU A 125 -7.12 4.75 15.32
C GLU A 125 -6.18 5.70 14.54
N VAL A 126 -5.11 5.19 13.91
CA VAL A 126 -4.27 5.99 12.99
C VAL A 126 -5.09 6.51 11.81
N THR A 127 -5.82 5.63 11.11
CA THR A 127 -6.57 6.04 9.91
C THR A 127 -7.67 7.06 10.23
N ALA A 128 -8.30 6.96 11.40
CA ALA A 128 -9.28 7.93 11.88
C ALA A 128 -8.61 9.28 12.23
N ALA A 129 -7.42 9.25 12.83
CA ALA A 129 -6.65 10.45 13.11
C ALA A 129 -6.18 11.16 11.83
N ILE A 130 -5.77 10.41 10.80
CA ILE A 130 -5.42 10.93 9.48
C ILE A 130 -6.65 11.60 8.83
N ASP A 131 -7.79 10.91 8.76
CA ASP A 131 -9.01 11.44 8.14
C ASP A 131 -9.44 12.78 8.76
N ARG A 132 -9.40 12.86 10.10
CA ARG A 132 -9.67 14.11 10.83
C ARG A 132 -8.66 15.21 10.51
N GLN A 133 -7.35 14.92 10.52
CA GLN A 133 -6.32 15.91 10.24
C GLN A 133 -6.34 16.40 8.78
N VAL A 134 -6.68 15.53 7.82
CA VAL A 134 -6.87 15.95 6.43
C VAL A 134 -8.02 16.95 6.34
N GLN A 135 -9.18 16.65 6.95
CA GLN A 135 -10.32 17.56 6.97
C GLN A 135 -9.98 18.90 7.64
N GLU A 136 -9.34 18.88 8.81
CA GLU A 136 -8.87 20.08 9.51
C GLU A 136 -7.88 20.91 8.67
N ALA A 137 -6.93 20.26 8.00
CA ALA A 137 -5.96 20.94 7.14
C ALA A 137 -6.61 21.58 5.90
N GLN A 138 -7.65 20.96 5.35
CA GLN A 138 -8.43 21.53 4.25
C GLN A 138 -9.26 22.73 4.70
N ASP A 139 -10.00 22.59 5.81
CA ASP A 139 -10.87 23.64 6.33
C ASP A 139 -10.06 24.90 6.71
N THR A 140 -8.81 24.70 7.14
CA THR A 140 -7.87 25.79 7.47
C THR A 140 -7.03 26.26 6.27
N GLY A 141 -7.20 25.67 5.08
CA GLY A 141 -6.46 26.03 3.86
C GLY A 141 -4.95 25.74 3.93
N ARG A 142 -4.51 24.88 4.85
CA ARG A 142 -3.10 24.48 5.03
C ARG A 142 -2.74 23.26 4.18
N PHE A 143 -3.74 22.54 3.69
CA PHE A 143 -3.50 21.37 2.84
C PHE A 143 -2.86 21.73 1.49
N LYS A 144 -2.94 22.99 1.04
CA LYS A 144 -2.14 23.53 -0.07
C LYS A 144 -0.62 23.35 0.09
N ASP A 145 -0.14 23.34 1.34
CA ASP A 145 1.27 23.20 1.68
C ASP A 145 1.67 21.72 1.83
N PHE A 146 0.70 20.79 1.80
CA PHE A 146 0.96 19.35 1.87
C PHE A 146 1.89 18.90 0.73
N PRO A 147 2.85 17.99 1.01
CA PRO A 147 3.77 17.52 -0.02
C PRO A 147 3.04 16.83 -1.16
N SER A 148 3.60 16.97 -2.36
CA SER A 148 3.18 16.17 -3.49
C SER A 148 3.40 14.69 -3.22
N VAL A 149 2.50 13.85 -3.73
CA VAL A 149 2.45 12.41 -3.41
C VAL A 149 2.51 11.58 -4.69
N LEU A 150 3.37 10.57 -4.73
CA LEU A 150 3.32 9.49 -5.71
C LEU A 150 2.85 8.21 -5.01
N THR A 151 1.73 7.64 -5.45
CA THR A 151 1.19 6.41 -4.84
C THR A 151 1.03 5.30 -5.87
N PHE A 152 1.42 4.09 -5.48
CA PHE A 152 1.18 2.86 -6.24
C PHE A 152 0.12 2.01 -5.54
N LEU A 153 -0.96 1.67 -6.24
CA LEU A 153 -2.04 0.81 -5.75
C LEU A 153 -2.27 -0.38 -6.69
N SER A 154 -2.71 -1.51 -6.14
CA SER A 154 -3.51 -2.44 -6.93
C SER A 154 -4.96 -1.98 -6.93
N TRP A 155 -5.63 -2.08 -8.08
CA TRP A 155 -7.05 -1.79 -8.16
C TRP A 155 -7.88 -2.70 -7.23
N THR A 156 -7.52 -3.98 -7.19
CA THR A 156 -8.15 -4.97 -6.29
C THR A 156 -7.21 -5.28 -5.13
N ASP A 157 -7.54 -4.74 -3.97
CA ASP A 157 -6.75 -4.92 -2.74
C ASP A 157 -7.64 -5.49 -1.63
N ALA A 158 -7.28 -6.67 -1.13
CA ALA A 158 -8.02 -7.35 -0.07
C ALA A 158 -7.66 -6.87 1.35
N THR A 159 -6.65 -6.00 1.48
CA THR A 159 -6.09 -5.53 2.76
C THR A 159 -6.48 -4.07 3.03
N VAL A 160 -6.39 -3.21 2.02
CA VAL A 160 -6.81 -1.79 2.15
C VAL A 160 -7.88 -1.43 1.12
N LYS A 161 -8.70 -0.42 1.44
CA LYS A 161 -9.68 0.09 0.48
C LYS A 161 -9.03 1.10 -0.46
N THR A 162 -8.71 0.71 -1.69
CA THR A 162 -8.20 1.61 -2.76
C THR A 162 -9.04 2.87 -2.89
N SER A 163 -10.37 2.73 -2.83
CA SER A 163 -11.32 3.85 -2.89
C SER A 163 -11.16 4.84 -1.74
N ALA A 164 -10.69 4.41 -0.56
CA ALA A 164 -10.48 5.32 0.56
C ALA A 164 -9.22 6.18 0.37
N THR A 165 -8.13 5.62 -0.17
CA THR A 165 -6.96 6.42 -0.57
C THR A 165 -7.35 7.47 -1.59
N ILE A 166 -8.22 7.12 -2.55
CA ILE A 166 -8.76 8.08 -3.52
C ILE A 166 -9.61 9.16 -2.84
N GLN A 167 -10.61 8.76 -2.04
CA GLN A 167 -11.63 9.67 -1.50
C GLN A 167 -11.19 10.51 -0.30
N ARG A 168 -10.23 10.01 0.51
CA ARG A 168 -9.80 10.66 1.75
C ARG A 168 -8.48 11.38 1.62
N LEU A 169 -7.65 11.04 0.63
CA LEU A 169 -6.38 11.72 0.39
C LEU A 169 -6.39 12.42 -0.97
N TYR A 170 -6.51 11.68 -2.06
CA TYR A 170 -6.27 12.22 -3.40
C TYR A 170 -7.31 13.24 -3.88
N SER A 171 -8.60 13.02 -3.59
CA SER A 171 -9.67 14.01 -3.87
C SER A 171 -9.51 15.32 -3.11
N ARG A 172 -8.67 15.31 -2.08
CA ARG A 172 -8.42 16.46 -1.19
C ARG A 172 -7.17 17.24 -1.58
N LEU A 173 -6.28 16.66 -2.41
CA LEU A 173 -4.99 17.26 -2.75
C LEU A 173 -5.17 18.56 -3.54
N GLU A 174 -4.41 19.57 -3.14
CA GLU A 174 -4.36 20.88 -3.80
C GLU A 174 -3.05 21.12 -4.57
N LYS A 175 -2.16 20.09 -4.62
CA LYS A 175 -0.89 20.14 -5.36
C LYS A 175 -0.97 19.34 -6.67
N PRO A 176 -0.87 20.01 -7.85
CA PRO A 176 -0.89 19.37 -9.16
C PRO A 176 0.24 18.35 -9.40
N GLY A 177 1.35 18.44 -8.64
CA GLY A 177 2.49 17.54 -8.76
C GLY A 177 2.30 16.15 -8.13
N SER A 178 1.08 15.78 -7.75
CA SER A 178 0.75 14.48 -7.19
C SER A 178 0.21 13.54 -8.26
N GLU A 179 0.52 12.26 -8.12
CA GLU A 179 0.17 11.23 -9.09
C GLU A 179 -0.28 9.94 -8.40
N LEU A 180 -1.34 9.34 -8.93
CA LEU A 180 -1.85 8.05 -8.50
C LEU A 180 -1.64 7.03 -9.62
N ILE A 181 -0.84 6.00 -9.35
CA ILE A 181 -0.58 4.89 -10.26
C ILE A 181 -1.39 3.68 -9.77
N ILE A 182 -2.24 3.15 -10.65
CA ILE A 182 -3.10 2.00 -10.38
C ILE A 182 -2.72 0.86 -11.31
N PHE A 183 -2.39 -0.30 -10.75
CA PHE A 183 -2.32 -1.56 -11.48
C PHE A 183 -3.71 -2.18 -11.54
N ASP A 184 -4.30 -2.25 -12.73
CA ASP A 184 -5.58 -2.91 -12.98
C ASP A 184 -5.48 -4.43 -12.76
N VAL A 185 -6.58 -5.14 -12.95
CA VAL A 185 -6.58 -6.59 -13.13
C VAL A 185 -6.18 -6.95 -14.56
N ASN A 186 -5.77 -8.19 -14.77
CA ASN A 186 -5.51 -8.72 -16.10
C ASN A 186 -6.84 -8.89 -16.85
N ARG A 187 -7.05 -8.08 -17.90
CA ARG A 187 -8.29 -7.98 -18.69
C ARG A 187 -8.35 -8.96 -19.87
N LEU A 188 -7.56 -10.03 -19.84
CA LEU A 188 -7.59 -11.04 -20.89
C LEU A 188 -8.94 -11.78 -20.94
N ASP A 189 -9.58 -11.85 -22.11
CA ASP A 189 -10.91 -12.45 -22.30
C ASP A 189 -11.00 -13.89 -21.76
N ARG A 190 -9.91 -14.67 -21.91
CA ARG A 190 -9.83 -16.06 -21.42
C ARG A 190 -10.00 -16.23 -19.92
N ILE A 191 -9.77 -15.18 -19.12
CA ILE A 191 -9.95 -15.20 -17.66
C ILE A 191 -11.10 -14.29 -17.19
N ALA A 192 -11.75 -13.55 -18.09
CA ALA A 192 -12.80 -12.59 -17.75
C ALA A 192 -13.94 -13.24 -16.94
N PHE A 193 -14.31 -14.49 -17.24
CA PHE A 193 -15.33 -15.23 -16.50
C PHE A 193 -15.01 -15.49 -15.02
N PHE A 194 -13.74 -15.38 -14.61
CA PHE A 194 -13.31 -15.55 -13.21
C PHE A 194 -13.23 -14.23 -12.45
N ILE A 195 -13.35 -13.09 -13.13
CA ILE A 195 -13.24 -11.75 -12.53
C ILE A 195 -14.65 -11.15 -12.40
N PRO A 196 -15.07 -10.71 -11.20
CA PRO A 196 -16.37 -10.06 -11.04
C PRO A 196 -16.52 -8.82 -11.91
N ALA A 197 -17.59 -8.74 -12.71
CA ALA A 197 -17.91 -7.58 -13.56
C ALA A 197 -17.99 -6.25 -12.76
N ALA A 198 -18.38 -6.32 -11.48
CA ALA A 198 -18.42 -5.17 -10.57
C ALA A 198 -17.06 -4.47 -10.39
N ASN A 199 -15.95 -5.10 -10.76
CA ASN A 199 -14.62 -4.48 -10.72
C ASN A 199 -14.38 -3.45 -11.83
N GLU A 200 -15.17 -3.44 -12.91
CA GLU A 200 -14.93 -2.58 -14.08
C GLU A 200 -15.47 -1.16 -13.91
N THR A 201 -16.74 -1.05 -13.49
CA THR A 201 -17.45 0.22 -13.46
C THR A 201 -16.73 1.31 -12.65
N PRO A 202 -16.22 1.06 -11.43
CA PRO A 202 -15.64 2.14 -10.63
C PRO A 202 -14.28 2.62 -11.16
N LEU A 203 -13.50 1.75 -11.84
CA LEU A 203 -12.24 2.16 -12.48
C LEU A 203 -12.54 3.02 -13.70
N LEU A 204 -13.49 2.60 -14.54
CA LEU A 204 -13.94 3.39 -15.69
C LEU A 204 -14.47 4.76 -15.27
N GLN A 205 -15.23 4.84 -14.17
CA GLN A 205 -15.66 6.12 -13.60
C GLN A 205 -14.47 7.01 -13.21
N LEU A 206 -13.43 6.44 -12.59
CA LEU A 206 -12.22 7.17 -12.25
C LEU A 206 -11.45 7.63 -13.50
N GLU A 207 -11.34 6.78 -14.53
CA GLU A 207 -10.70 7.11 -15.81
C GLU A 207 -11.46 8.21 -16.57
N THR A 208 -12.79 8.22 -16.51
CA THR A 208 -13.65 9.17 -17.23
C THR A 208 -13.90 10.50 -16.52
N SER A 209 -13.63 10.59 -15.21
CA SER A 209 -13.74 11.85 -14.45
C SER A 209 -12.79 12.91 -15.00
N SER A 210 -13.29 14.12 -15.27
CA SER A 210 -12.52 15.23 -15.84
C SER A 210 -11.95 16.19 -14.80
N ASP A 211 -12.25 15.98 -13.52
CA ASP A 211 -12.06 16.90 -12.39
C ASP A 211 -11.10 16.37 -11.32
N LEU A 212 -10.28 15.37 -11.66
CA LEU A 212 -9.26 14.85 -10.75
C LEU A 212 -8.16 15.91 -10.52
N PRO A 213 -7.87 16.32 -9.26
CA PRO A 213 -6.85 17.35 -8.99
C PRO A 213 -5.40 16.83 -9.09
N TYR A 214 -5.21 15.61 -9.56
CA TYR A 214 -3.95 14.88 -9.61
C TYR A 214 -3.82 14.11 -10.94
N GLN A 215 -2.60 13.71 -11.28
CA GLN A 215 -2.35 12.84 -12.43
C GLN A 215 -2.77 11.41 -12.10
N LEU A 216 -3.56 10.79 -12.97
CA LEU A 216 -3.93 9.38 -12.86
C LEU A 216 -3.18 8.59 -13.93
N THR A 217 -2.50 7.51 -13.54
CA THR A 217 -1.91 6.55 -14.48
C THR A 217 -2.43 5.15 -14.19
N VAL A 218 -3.01 4.50 -15.18
CA VAL A 218 -3.52 3.13 -15.08
C VAL A 218 -2.66 2.19 -15.91
N ILE A 219 -2.12 1.15 -15.27
CA ILE A 219 -1.38 0.07 -15.94
C ILE A 219 -2.37 -1.06 -16.20
N SER A 220 -2.69 -1.30 -17.47
CA SER A 220 -3.66 -2.31 -17.90
C SER A 220 -3.25 -2.93 -19.24
N ASN A 221 -3.95 -3.98 -19.66
CA ASN A 221 -3.74 -4.59 -20.98
C ASN A 221 -3.97 -3.56 -22.10
N ILE A 222 -3.21 -3.68 -23.19
CA ILE A 222 -3.43 -2.86 -24.41
C ILE A 222 -4.81 -3.18 -25.02
N SER A 223 -5.20 -4.45 -24.98
CA SER A 223 -6.47 -4.98 -25.46
C SER A 223 -6.81 -6.28 -24.74
N ASN A 224 -8.07 -6.72 -24.81
CA ASN A 224 -8.54 -7.90 -24.07
C ASN A 224 -8.04 -9.24 -24.64
N ASP A 225 -7.42 -9.24 -25.82
CA ASP A 225 -6.81 -10.41 -26.46
C ASP A 225 -5.28 -10.45 -26.32
N SER A 226 -4.68 -9.42 -25.70
CA SER A 226 -3.23 -9.26 -25.58
C SER A 226 -2.77 -9.21 -24.12
N ALA A 227 -1.73 -9.98 -23.81
CA ALA A 227 -1.07 -9.91 -22.50
C ALA A 227 -0.18 -8.66 -22.37
N LYS A 228 0.14 -7.97 -23.47
CA LYS A 228 0.94 -6.74 -23.45
C LYS A 228 0.21 -5.65 -22.67
N VAL A 229 0.97 -4.85 -21.93
CA VAL A 229 0.43 -3.77 -21.10
C VAL A 229 0.79 -2.39 -21.64
N ALA A 230 -0.03 -1.41 -21.31
CA ALA A 230 0.22 0.00 -21.54
C ALA A 230 0.00 0.78 -20.24
N GLN A 231 0.67 1.92 -20.12
CA GLN A 231 0.29 2.95 -19.18
C GLN A 231 -0.70 3.91 -19.84
N LYS A 232 -1.81 4.18 -19.18
CA LYS A 232 -2.83 5.14 -19.60
C LYS A 232 -2.78 6.32 -18.67
N THR A 233 -2.20 7.43 -19.11
CA THR A 233 -1.95 8.60 -18.26
C THR A 233 -2.95 9.71 -18.54
N LYS A 234 -3.51 10.28 -17.48
CA LYS A 234 -4.47 11.38 -17.51
C LYS A 234 -3.96 12.51 -16.62
N PRO A 235 -3.65 13.69 -17.18
CA PRO A 235 -3.24 14.86 -16.40
C PRO A 235 -4.32 15.34 -15.43
N PRO A 236 -3.96 16.16 -14.41
CA PRO A 236 -4.94 16.82 -13.56
C PRO A 236 -5.97 17.63 -14.36
N ASN A 237 -7.23 17.59 -13.95
CA ASN A 237 -8.35 18.31 -14.55
C ASN A 237 -8.50 18.11 -16.07
N SER A 238 -8.20 16.89 -16.54
CA SER A 238 -8.28 16.49 -17.95
C SER A 238 -9.13 15.26 -18.11
N ASN A 239 -9.79 15.13 -19.26
CA ASN A 239 -10.42 13.90 -19.74
C ASN A 239 -9.62 13.21 -20.86
N ILE A 240 -8.46 13.78 -21.23
CA ILE A 240 -7.58 13.24 -22.25
C ILE A 240 -6.69 12.18 -21.61
N ILE A 241 -6.80 10.95 -22.11
CA ILE A 241 -5.97 9.81 -21.73
C ILE A 241 -4.95 9.59 -22.84
N ASP A 242 -3.67 9.57 -22.48
CA ASP A 242 -2.56 9.24 -23.36
C ASP A 242 -2.08 7.81 -23.09
N PRO A 243 -2.37 6.84 -23.99
CA PRO A 243 -1.92 5.46 -23.85
C PRO A 243 -0.51 5.28 -24.44
N GLU A 244 0.42 4.81 -23.62
CA GLU A 244 1.78 4.46 -24.04
C GLU A 244 2.04 2.96 -23.78
N PRO A 245 2.37 2.17 -24.81
CA PRO A 245 2.76 0.77 -24.64
C PRO A 245 4.00 0.64 -23.75
N LEU A 246 3.98 -0.31 -22.83
CA LEU A 246 5.15 -0.69 -22.04
C LEU A 246 5.78 -1.95 -22.61
N ASP A 247 7.11 -2.08 -22.50
CA ASP A 247 7.83 -3.32 -22.85
C ASP A 247 7.67 -4.38 -21.75
N MET A 248 6.42 -4.68 -21.41
CA MET A 248 6.01 -5.58 -20.34
C MET A 248 4.76 -6.35 -20.76
N SER A 249 4.47 -7.44 -20.06
CA SER A 249 3.25 -8.21 -20.26
C SER A 249 2.76 -8.80 -18.95
N TRP A 250 1.45 -8.95 -18.80
CA TRP A 250 0.86 -9.72 -17.72
C TRP A 250 1.37 -11.17 -17.77
N PRO A 251 2.02 -11.68 -16.70
CA PRO A 251 2.50 -13.05 -16.70
C PRO A 251 1.36 -14.06 -16.67
N SER A 252 1.61 -15.25 -17.23
CA SER A 252 0.67 -16.36 -17.13
C SER A 252 0.39 -16.72 -15.68
N GLY A 253 -0.87 -17.00 -15.34
CA GLY A 253 -1.30 -17.35 -13.99
C GLY A 253 -1.47 -16.15 -13.03
N ILE A 254 -1.13 -14.93 -13.45
CA ILE A 254 -1.36 -13.71 -12.65
C ILE A 254 -2.57 -12.96 -13.19
N TYR A 255 -3.57 -12.75 -12.34
CA TYR A 255 -4.82 -12.07 -12.69
C TYR A 255 -4.98 -10.69 -12.04
N SER A 256 -4.24 -10.39 -10.97
CA SER A 256 -4.17 -9.07 -10.35
C SER A 256 -2.91 -8.96 -9.48
N LEU A 257 -2.51 -7.74 -9.16
CA LEU A 257 -1.56 -7.55 -8.06
C LEU A 257 -2.25 -7.74 -6.71
N SER A 258 -1.45 -8.01 -5.69
CA SER A 258 -1.92 -8.08 -4.30
C SER A 258 -1.29 -6.97 -3.47
N HIS A 259 -1.90 -6.61 -2.33
CA HIS A 259 -1.35 -5.63 -1.39
C HIS A 259 0.15 -5.81 -1.08
N VAL A 260 0.58 -7.07 -0.91
CA VAL A 260 1.97 -7.39 -0.57
C VAL A 260 2.87 -7.44 -1.79
N ALA A 261 2.32 -7.58 -2.99
CA ALA A 261 3.11 -7.67 -4.21
C ALA A 261 3.80 -6.34 -4.59
N ILE A 262 3.11 -5.21 -4.37
CA ILE A 262 3.49 -3.89 -4.89
C ILE A 262 4.99 -3.54 -4.70
N PRO A 263 5.60 -3.70 -3.51
CA PRO A 263 6.96 -3.23 -3.25
C PRO A 263 8.07 -4.27 -3.48
N PHE A 264 7.77 -5.52 -3.89
CA PHE A 264 8.80 -6.56 -4.02
C PHE A 264 9.10 -6.91 -5.47
N ALA A 265 10.39 -7.08 -5.75
CA ALA A 265 10.89 -7.43 -7.07
C ALA A 265 10.75 -8.93 -7.38
N PRO A 266 10.65 -9.32 -8.67
CA PRO A 266 10.60 -10.74 -9.06
C PRO A 266 11.85 -11.55 -8.69
N ASP A 267 12.99 -10.91 -8.47
CA ASP A 267 14.26 -11.51 -8.06
C ASP A 267 14.47 -11.49 -6.53
N ASP A 268 13.51 -11.00 -5.75
CA ASP A 268 13.57 -11.07 -4.29
C ASP A 268 13.63 -12.54 -3.83
N PRO A 269 14.59 -12.92 -2.96
CA PRO A 269 14.80 -14.32 -2.59
C PRO A 269 13.66 -14.91 -1.75
N VAL A 270 12.85 -14.09 -1.09
CA VAL A 270 11.73 -14.53 -0.23
C VAL A 270 10.40 -14.39 -0.96
N TYR A 271 10.15 -13.24 -1.59
CA TYR A 271 8.85 -12.86 -2.14
C TYR A 271 8.78 -12.91 -3.67
N GLY A 272 9.91 -13.07 -4.34
CA GLY A 272 10.05 -13.15 -5.79
C GLY A 272 9.62 -14.49 -6.39
N THR A 273 10.19 -14.79 -7.54
CA THR A 273 9.87 -15.96 -8.38
C THR A 273 10.59 -17.24 -7.95
N GLY A 274 11.47 -17.16 -6.94
CA GLY A 274 12.21 -18.32 -6.43
C GLY A 274 13.44 -18.68 -7.26
N ASN A 275 13.90 -17.78 -8.13
CA ASN A 275 15.26 -17.85 -8.64
C ASN A 275 16.21 -17.58 -7.46
N MET A 276 16.67 -18.64 -6.83
CA MET A 276 17.58 -18.61 -5.67
C MET A 276 18.97 -18.16 -6.12
N GLY A 277 19.12 -16.86 -6.38
CA GLY A 277 20.41 -16.18 -6.39
C GLY A 277 20.65 -15.57 -5.01
N GLY A 278 21.77 -15.93 -4.36
CA GLY A 278 22.18 -15.36 -3.07
C GLY A 278 22.07 -16.32 -1.86
N ASP A 279 22.41 -15.82 -0.69
CA ASP A 279 22.62 -16.60 0.55
C ASP A 279 21.33 -16.93 1.35
N TYR A 280 20.16 -16.79 0.74
CA TYR A 280 18.89 -17.08 1.42
C TYR A 280 18.59 -18.59 1.43
N HIS A 281 18.55 -19.17 2.62
CA HIS A 281 18.29 -20.60 2.83
C HIS A 281 16.87 -20.92 3.33
N GLY A 282 15.98 -19.92 3.38
CA GLY A 282 14.60 -20.11 3.81
C GLY A 282 13.68 -20.58 2.68
N ILE A 283 12.38 -20.64 2.97
CA ILE A 283 11.36 -21.02 1.99
C ILE A 283 11.08 -19.84 1.06
N PRO A 284 11.21 -19.97 -0.27
CA PRO A 284 10.89 -18.91 -1.21
C PRO A 284 9.37 -18.73 -1.31
N LEU A 285 8.80 -17.96 -0.37
CA LEU A 285 7.36 -17.78 -0.19
C LEU A 285 6.64 -17.29 -1.45
N GLY A 286 7.29 -16.46 -2.27
CA GLY A 286 6.72 -15.94 -3.52
C GLY A 286 6.64 -16.95 -4.66
N ALA A 287 7.41 -18.04 -4.58
CA ALA A 287 7.47 -19.08 -5.60
C ALA A 287 6.61 -20.30 -5.26
N LEU A 288 5.96 -20.30 -4.10
CA LEU A 288 5.18 -21.42 -3.62
C LEU A 288 4.00 -21.71 -4.56
N GLN A 289 3.94 -22.95 -5.06
CA GLN A 289 2.82 -23.49 -5.84
C GLN A 289 2.32 -24.83 -5.26
N PRO A 290 1.90 -24.86 -3.98
CA PRO A 290 1.46 -26.08 -3.32
C PRO A 290 0.28 -26.76 -4.05
N ARG A 291 0.35 -28.09 -4.16
CA ARG A 291 -0.70 -28.98 -4.70
C ARG A 291 -0.84 -30.17 -3.76
N GLY A 292 -2.07 -30.61 -3.48
CA GLY A 292 -2.33 -31.72 -2.56
C GLY A 292 -3.80 -31.83 -2.17
N GLU A 293 -4.10 -32.71 -1.22
CA GLU A 293 -5.45 -32.93 -0.69
C GLU A 293 -5.96 -31.69 0.06
N THR A 294 -7.27 -31.46 -0.02
CA THR A 294 -7.97 -30.40 0.68
C THR A 294 -7.89 -30.59 2.20
N ASN A 295 -7.85 -29.47 2.94
CA ASN A 295 -7.85 -29.46 4.42
C ASN A 295 -6.65 -30.11 5.14
N LEU A 296 -5.56 -30.46 4.43
CA LEU A 296 -4.34 -30.97 5.07
C LEU A 296 -3.44 -29.86 5.65
N LEU A 297 -3.36 -28.70 4.99
CA LEU A 297 -2.47 -27.61 5.39
C LEU A 297 -3.05 -26.80 6.55
N VAL A 298 -2.22 -26.54 7.57
CA VAL A 298 -2.56 -25.59 8.65
C VAL A 298 -2.73 -24.18 8.08
N THR A 299 -1.83 -23.77 7.18
CA THR A 299 -1.94 -22.49 6.48
C THR A 299 -2.82 -22.63 5.24
N PRO A 300 -3.89 -21.81 5.10
CA PRO A 300 -4.79 -21.87 3.95
C PRO A 300 -4.08 -21.68 2.61
N LEU A 301 -4.49 -22.47 1.60
CA LEU A 301 -3.89 -22.43 0.26
C LEU A 301 -3.96 -21.04 -0.38
N ASN A 302 -5.07 -20.33 -0.20
CA ASN A 302 -5.25 -18.97 -0.73
C ASN A 302 -4.24 -17.95 -0.15
N ARG A 303 -3.68 -18.19 1.03
CA ARG A 303 -2.62 -17.34 1.63
C ARG A 303 -1.25 -17.67 1.06
N LEU A 304 -0.99 -18.95 0.75
CA LEU A 304 0.26 -19.41 0.14
C LEU A 304 0.35 -19.03 -1.34
N MET A 305 -0.77 -19.12 -2.07
CA MET A 305 -0.87 -18.79 -3.50
C MET A 305 -1.04 -17.29 -3.78
N ARG A 306 -1.17 -16.45 -2.74
CA ARG A 306 -1.30 -14.99 -2.90
C ARG A 306 -0.01 -14.44 -3.50
N LEU A 307 -0.11 -13.71 -4.62
CA LEU A 307 1.05 -13.07 -5.28
C LEU A 307 1.83 -12.17 -4.29
N ARG A 308 3.16 -12.35 -4.25
CA ARG A 308 4.05 -11.64 -3.30
C ARG A 308 5.08 -10.71 -3.94
N HIS A 309 5.24 -10.75 -5.27
CA HIS A 309 6.09 -9.81 -6.01
C HIS A 309 5.31 -9.10 -7.11
N ASN A 310 5.81 -7.94 -7.51
CA ASN A 310 5.27 -7.16 -8.59
C ASN A 310 5.95 -7.55 -9.92
N PRO A 311 5.26 -8.19 -10.87
CA PRO A 311 5.83 -8.46 -12.20
C PRO A 311 6.16 -7.18 -12.98
N PHE A 312 5.62 -6.02 -12.57
CA PHE A 312 5.93 -4.71 -13.11
C PHE A 312 6.91 -3.91 -12.21
N PHE A 313 7.70 -4.58 -11.38
CA PHE A 313 8.59 -3.89 -10.43
C PHE A 313 9.58 -2.93 -11.11
N ALA A 314 10.15 -3.30 -12.27
CA ALA A 314 11.04 -2.42 -13.01
C ALA A 314 10.37 -1.08 -13.40
N TYR A 315 9.06 -1.08 -13.64
CA TYR A 315 8.29 0.15 -13.85
C TYR A 315 8.25 0.98 -12.56
N VAL A 316 7.90 0.34 -11.43
CA VAL A 316 7.86 1.00 -10.12
C VAL A 316 9.22 1.61 -9.77
N GLU A 317 10.31 0.85 -9.92
CA GLU A 317 11.67 1.29 -9.66
C GLU A 317 12.04 2.50 -10.51
N HIS A 318 11.76 2.44 -11.82
CA HIS A 318 11.99 3.56 -12.72
C HIS A 318 11.21 4.82 -12.31
N ARG A 319 9.92 4.68 -11.98
CA ARG A 319 9.08 5.80 -11.52
C ARG A 319 9.59 6.40 -10.21
N VAL A 320 10.03 5.57 -9.27
CA VAL A 320 10.60 6.01 -7.99
C VAL A 320 11.91 6.76 -8.21
N ALA A 321 12.83 6.22 -9.01
CA ALA A 321 14.10 6.87 -9.32
C ALA A 321 13.88 8.23 -10.00
N ALA A 322 13.02 8.28 -11.01
CA ALA A 322 12.65 9.53 -11.68
C ALA A 322 12.05 10.56 -10.71
N GLU A 323 11.24 10.12 -9.75
CA GLU A 323 10.64 11.02 -8.76
C GLU A 323 11.66 11.56 -7.75
N ILE A 324 12.65 10.74 -7.37
CA ILE A 324 13.77 11.16 -6.53
C ILE A 324 14.65 12.18 -7.28
N ASP A 325 14.99 11.91 -8.54
CA ASP A 325 15.79 12.81 -9.39
C ASP A 325 15.12 14.18 -9.55
N LYS A 326 13.80 14.20 -9.78
CA LYS A 326 13.02 15.45 -9.84
C LYS A 326 13.09 16.29 -8.57
N VAL A 327 13.38 15.70 -7.41
CA VAL A 327 13.46 16.43 -6.15
C VAL A 327 14.91 16.80 -5.82
N LEU A 328 15.89 15.99 -6.24
CA LEU A 328 17.32 16.27 -6.06
C LEU A 328 17.84 17.40 -6.95
N TYR A 329 17.33 17.53 -8.18
CA TYR A 329 17.85 18.47 -9.19
C TYR A 329 16.89 19.63 -9.51
N LYS A 330 16.00 19.97 -8.58
CA LYS A 330 15.16 21.19 -8.62
C LYS A 330 15.96 22.43 -8.27
#